data_AF-A0A173KUC3-F1
#
_entry.id   AF-A0A173KUC3-F1
#
_cell.length_a   1.000
_cell.length_b   1.000
_cell.length_c   1.000
_cell.angle_alpha   90.00
_cell.angle_beta   90.00
_cell.angle_gamma   90.00
#
_symmetry.space_group_name_H-M   'P 1'
#
loop_
_entity.id
_entity.type
_entity.pdbx_description
1 polymer ?
#
loop_
_entity_poly.entity_id
_entity_poly.type
_entity_poly.pdbx_seq_one_letter_code
_entity_poly.pdbx_strand_id
1 'polypeptide(L)'
;MAQEVRAITVTTDRKRDSHESGTMRALLPYIALATPFALAACGDPAPTYIDQAWVRLSPNKETPSAGYFVAHGGDAATQLRGVLTDYALKVEMHESMDHDGMMMMQKLDSVDIPAKTKVAFAPGGKHLMIWGVNDTAISRGKMTFTFLLANGDRLLVDAVIQKPGAAAPAPAPAPASKDEPKAH
;
A
#
# COMPACT_ATOMS: atom_id res chain seq x y z
N MET A 1 5.36 67.21 -0.24
CA MET A 1 6.01 67.91 -1.37
C MET A 1 5.25 67.50 -2.61
N ALA A 2 4.23 68.29 -2.98
CA ALA A 2 4.20 69.12 -4.21
C ALA A 2 4.23 68.22 -5.46
N GLN A 3 3.27 68.21 -6.39
CA GLN A 3 2.39 69.25 -6.94
C GLN A 3 1.35 68.44 -7.76
N GLU A 4 0.03 68.60 -7.61
CA GLU A 4 -0.81 69.58 -8.32
C GLU A 4 -0.49 69.58 -9.85
N VAL A 5 -1.40 69.32 -10.81
CA VAL A 5 -2.45 70.26 -11.23
C VAL A 5 -3.20 69.69 -12.49
N ARG A 6 -4.53 69.90 -12.49
CA ARG A 6 -5.49 70.12 -13.61
C ARG A 6 -6.09 68.99 -14.45
N ALA A 7 -7.38 68.80 -14.15
CA ALA A 7 -8.50 68.50 -15.01
C ALA A 7 -8.59 69.34 -16.29
N ILE A 8 -9.16 68.76 -17.36
CA ILE A 8 -10.06 69.46 -18.29
C ILE A 8 -11.16 68.48 -18.73
N THR A 9 -12.39 68.79 -18.32
CA THR A 9 -13.64 68.22 -18.83
C THR A 9 -14.00 68.97 -20.12
N VAL A 10 -14.33 68.26 -21.21
CA VAL A 10 -15.21 68.79 -22.26
C VAL A 10 -16.20 67.71 -22.65
N THR A 11 -17.46 68.02 -22.36
CA THR A 11 -18.65 67.30 -22.83
C THR A 11 -18.97 67.77 -24.24
N THR A 12 -19.33 66.88 -25.15
CA THR A 12 -20.30 67.18 -26.22
C THR A 12 -21.06 65.92 -26.59
N ASP A 13 -22.33 65.93 -26.22
CA ASP A 13 -23.43 65.15 -26.77
C ASP A 13 -23.53 65.31 -28.30
N ARG A 14 -23.75 64.20 -29.02
CA ARG A 14 -24.50 64.22 -30.28
C ARG A 14 -25.09 62.86 -30.63
N LYS A 15 -26.33 62.68 -30.17
CA LYS A 15 -27.51 62.19 -30.90
C LYS A 15 -27.32 61.56 -32.31
N ARG A 16 -27.78 60.29 -32.40
CA ARG A 16 -28.69 59.67 -33.39
C ARG A 16 -28.44 59.95 -34.88
N ASP A 17 -28.22 58.89 -35.67
CA ASP A 17 -29.15 58.49 -36.72
C ASP A 17 -28.86 57.08 -37.27
N SER A 18 -29.96 56.37 -37.45
CA SER A 18 -30.17 55.05 -38.05
C SER A 18 -30.09 55.11 -39.57
N HIS A 19 -29.47 54.12 -40.22
CA HIS A 19 -30.03 53.45 -41.41
C HIS A 19 -29.13 52.29 -41.91
N GLU A 20 -29.80 51.22 -42.36
CA GLU A 20 -29.46 50.34 -43.49
C GLU A 20 -28.53 49.13 -43.29
N SER A 21 -29.18 47.99 -43.07
CA SER A 21 -29.33 46.93 -44.09
C SER A 21 -28.13 46.71 -45.02
N GLY A 22 -27.22 45.79 -44.66
CA GLY A 22 -26.17 45.32 -45.55
C GLY A 22 -25.71 43.91 -45.18
N THR A 23 -26.36 42.90 -45.75
CA THR A 23 -25.96 41.49 -45.64
C THR A 23 -24.59 41.27 -46.26
N MET A 24 -23.56 41.10 -45.43
CA MET A 24 -22.32 40.45 -45.83
C MET A 24 -21.89 39.45 -44.76
N ARG A 25 -21.96 38.17 -45.16
CA ARG A 25 -21.30 37.04 -44.53
C ARG A 25 -19.81 37.36 -44.34
N ALA A 26 -19.38 37.50 -43.09
CA ALA A 26 -17.98 37.34 -42.73
C ALA A 26 -17.93 36.52 -41.44
N LEU A 27 -17.34 35.34 -41.58
CA LEU A 27 -17.15 34.35 -40.52
C LEU A 27 -16.33 34.96 -39.39
N LEU A 28 -16.92 35.13 -38.21
CA LEU A 28 -16.16 35.34 -36.98
C LEU A 28 -15.75 33.95 -36.43
N PRO A 29 -14.46 33.72 -36.12
CA PRO A 29 -14.01 32.44 -35.59
C PRO A 29 -14.56 32.29 -34.17
N TYR A 30 -15.40 31.27 -33.99
CA TYR A 30 -15.66 30.66 -32.69
C TYR A 30 -14.31 30.18 -32.13
N ILE A 31 -13.64 31.01 -31.33
CA ILE A 31 -12.56 30.54 -30.46
C ILE A 31 -13.26 29.75 -29.36
N ALA A 32 -13.48 28.47 -29.66
CA ALA A 32 -13.85 27.47 -28.68
C ALA A 32 -12.80 27.50 -27.57
N LEU A 33 -13.20 27.96 -26.39
CA LEU A 33 -12.44 27.83 -25.17
C LEU A 33 -12.40 26.33 -24.83
N ALA A 34 -11.50 25.59 -25.49
CA ALA A 34 -11.22 24.20 -25.18
C ALA A 34 -10.39 24.19 -23.89
N THR A 35 -11.05 24.27 -22.75
CA THR A 35 -10.43 23.95 -21.46
C THR A 35 -10.07 22.47 -21.51
N PRO A 36 -8.78 22.08 -21.53
CA PRO A 36 -8.45 20.68 -21.36
C PRO A 36 -8.92 20.29 -19.96
N PHE A 37 -9.90 19.40 -19.90
CA PHE A 37 -10.26 18.68 -18.69
C PHE A 37 -9.06 17.83 -18.30
N ALA A 38 -8.17 18.38 -17.48
CA ALA A 38 -7.11 17.62 -16.83
C ALA A 38 -7.79 16.69 -15.81
N LEU A 39 -8.20 15.51 -16.26
CA LEU A 39 -8.52 14.38 -15.40
C LEU A 39 -7.22 13.99 -14.70
N ALA A 40 -6.94 14.62 -13.56
CA ALA A 40 -6.01 14.07 -12.60
C ALA A 40 -6.58 12.72 -12.18
N ALA A 41 -6.02 11.65 -12.73
CA ALA A 41 -6.29 10.29 -12.28
C ALA A 41 -5.72 10.16 -10.87
N CYS A 42 -6.52 10.52 -9.86
CA CYS A 42 -6.28 10.08 -8.49
C CYS A 42 -6.54 8.56 -8.48
N GLY A 43 -5.48 7.77 -8.66
CA GLY A 43 -5.51 6.37 -8.27
C GLY A 43 -5.56 6.29 -6.74
N ASP A 44 -6.33 5.36 -6.19
CA ASP A 44 -6.26 5.05 -4.77
C ASP A 44 -4.83 4.67 -4.40
N PRO A 45 -4.34 5.12 -3.23
CA PRO A 45 -2.99 4.79 -2.81
C PRO A 45 -2.82 3.28 -2.73
N ALA A 46 -1.70 2.76 -3.25
CA ALA A 46 -1.45 1.33 -3.22
C ALA A 46 -1.46 0.84 -1.76
N PRO A 47 -2.28 -0.18 -1.41
CA PRO A 47 -2.40 -0.63 -0.04
C PRO A 47 -1.20 -1.46 0.38
N THR A 48 -0.94 -1.51 1.69
CA THR A 48 -0.02 -2.48 2.27
C THR A 48 -0.62 -3.88 2.13
N TYR A 49 0.20 -4.86 1.76
CA TYR A 49 -0.24 -6.25 1.65
C TYR A 49 0.81 -7.21 2.19
N ILE A 50 0.40 -8.45 2.43
CA ILE A 50 1.26 -9.52 2.95
C ILE A 50 1.13 -10.73 2.05
N ASP A 51 2.26 -11.34 1.70
CA ASP A 51 2.31 -12.56 0.90
C ASP A 51 3.33 -13.56 1.46
N GLN A 52 3.45 -14.69 0.77
CA GLN A 52 4.42 -15.76 1.08
C GLN A 52 4.34 -16.25 2.53
N ALA A 53 3.13 -16.27 3.09
CA ALA A 53 2.92 -16.69 4.46
C ALA A 53 3.02 -18.21 4.61
N TRP A 54 3.80 -18.67 5.57
CA TRP A 54 3.93 -20.08 5.91
C TRP A 54 4.30 -20.29 7.38
N VAL A 55 4.03 -21.49 7.88
CA VAL A 55 4.30 -21.89 9.26
C VAL A 55 5.15 -23.15 9.25
N ARG A 56 6.30 -23.11 9.92
CA ARG A 56 7.09 -24.28 10.26
C ARG A 56 6.58 -24.87 11.57
N LEU A 57 5.93 -26.02 11.50
CA LEU A 57 5.50 -26.72 12.71
C LEU A 57 6.70 -27.17 13.54
N SER A 58 6.55 -27.00 14.84
CA SER A 58 7.44 -27.60 15.81
C SER A 58 7.28 -29.13 15.81
N PRO A 59 8.37 -29.92 15.96
CA PRO A 59 8.30 -31.36 16.16
C PRO A 59 7.59 -31.75 17.47
N ASN A 60 7.74 -30.94 18.53
CA ASN A 60 7.03 -31.11 19.79
C ASN A 60 5.86 -30.11 19.84
N LYS A 61 4.65 -30.58 20.18
CA LYS A 61 3.45 -29.74 20.33
C LYS A 61 3.55 -28.74 21.49
N GLU A 62 4.38 -29.03 22.49
CA GLU A 62 4.59 -28.17 23.66
C GLU A 62 5.51 -26.98 23.36
N THR A 63 6.32 -27.08 22.31
CA THR A 63 7.21 -25.99 21.89
C THR A 63 6.59 -25.18 20.75
N PRO A 64 6.87 -23.86 20.70
CA PRO A 64 6.28 -22.98 19.71
C PRO A 64 6.71 -23.34 18.29
N SER A 65 5.76 -23.23 17.36
CA SER A 65 6.00 -23.24 15.93
C SER A 65 6.44 -21.85 15.46
N ALA A 66 7.06 -21.76 14.28
CA ALA A 66 7.53 -20.50 13.72
C ALA A 66 6.74 -20.11 12.47
N GLY A 67 6.26 -18.87 12.39
CA GLY A 67 5.58 -18.31 11.22
C GLY A 67 6.43 -17.28 10.50
N TYR A 68 6.31 -17.24 9.18
CA TYR A 68 7.11 -16.44 8.27
C TYR A 68 6.22 -15.88 7.16
N PHE A 69 6.56 -14.69 6.65
CA PHE A 69 5.81 -13.99 5.60
C PHE A 69 6.64 -12.80 5.09
N VAL A 70 6.18 -12.15 4.02
CA VAL A 70 6.74 -10.87 3.56
C VAL A 70 5.65 -9.81 3.56
N ALA A 71 5.90 -8.72 4.27
CA ALA A 71 5.05 -7.53 4.24
C ALA A 71 5.59 -6.53 3.21
N HIS A 72 4.70 -6.00 2.38
CA HIS A 72 5.00 -5.01 1.35
C HIS A 72 4.28 -3.71 1.70
N GLY A 73 5.04 -2.66 1.94
CA GLY A 73 4.52 -1.33 2.24
C GLY A 73 3.85 -0.71 1.01
N GLY A 74 2.67 -0.15 1.25
CA GLY A 74 1.92 0.63 0.27
C GLY A 74 2.53 2.00 -0.01
N ASP A 75 1.68 2.95 -0.40
CA ASP A 75 2.07 4.36 -0.61
C ASP A 75 2.35 5.10 0.71
N ALA A 76 1.71 4.66 1.79
CA ALA A 76 1.90 5.19 3.13
C ALA A 76 2.61 4.17 4.03
N ALA A 77 3.50 4.66 4.88
CA ALA A 77 4.12 3.84 5.92
C ALA A 77 3.08 3.45 6.98
N THR A 78 3.22 2.25 7.54
CA THR A 78 2.37 1.76 8.63
C THR A 78 3.21 0.89 9.56
N GLN A 79 2.58 0.35 10.61
CA GLN A 79 3.22 -0.62 11.50
C GLN A 79 2.35 -1.85 11.64
N LEU A 80 2.97 -3.02 11.61
CA LEU A 80 2.34 -4.25 12.05
C LEU A 80 2.31 -4.26 13.59
N ARG A 81 1.11 -4.28 14.17
CA ARG A 81 0.86 -4.27 15.62
C ARG A 81 0.68 -5.66 16.21
N GLY A 82 0.39 -6.64 15.38
CA GLY A 82 0.19 -8.01 15.85
C GLY A 82 -0.46 -8.89 14.82
N VAL A 83 -0.53 -10.17 15.16
CA VAL A 83 -1.11 -11.20 14.32
C VAL A 83 -2.02 -12.06 15.18
N LEU A 84 -3.22 -12.33 14.69
CA LEU A 84 -4.21 -13.19 15.34
C LEU A 84 -4.53 -14.39 14.46
N THR A 85 -5.01 -15.47 15.08
CA THR A 85 -5.59 -16.61 14.36
C THR A 85 -6.50 -17.39 15.30
N ASP A 86 -7.57 -17.98 14.76
CA ASP A 86 -8.45 -18.90 15.49
C ASP A 86 -7.85 -20.32 15.60
N TYR A 87 -6.73 -20.56 14.92
CA TYR A 87 -6.09 -21.88 14.81
C TYR A 87 -4.91 -22.06 15.76
N ALA A 88 -4.64 -21.13 16.68
CA ALA A 88 -3.56 -21.23 17.66
C ALA A 88 -3.95 -20.57 18.98
N LEU A 89 -3.34 -21.01 20.08
CA LEU A 89 -3.59 -20.45 21.41
C LEU A 89 -2.96 -19.06 21.59
N LYS A 90 -1.80 -18.83 20.98
CA LYS A 90 -1.06 -17.57 21.10
C LYS A 90 -0.17 -17.35 19.89
N VAL A 91 -0.09 -16.10 19.43
CA VAL A 91 0.84 -15.66 18.40
C VAL A 91 1.56 -14.41 18.90
N GLU A 92 2.88 -14.39 18.79
CA GLU A 92 3.71 -13.24 19.13
C GLU A 92 4.72 -12.97 18.02
N MET A 93 5.09 -11.71 17.81
CA MET A 93 6.17 -11.34 16.89
C MET A 93 7.48 -11.30 17.67
N HIS A 94 8.53 -11.89 17.10
CA HIS A 94 9.85 -11.99 17.73
C HIS A 94 10.94 -11.71 16.70
N GLU A 95 12.12 -11.35 17.16
CA GLU A 95 13.34 -11.21 16.37
C GLU A 95 14.48 -12.00 16.98
N SER A 96 15.16 -12.77 16.14
CA SER A 96 16.43 -13.38 16.48
C SER A 96 17.55 -12.39 16.24
N MET A 97 18.36 -12.15 17.27
CA MET A 97 19.53 -11.29 17.21
C MET A 97 20.73 -11.99 17.83
N ASP A 98 21.91 -11.76 17.26
CA ASP A 98 23.16 -12.13 17.92
C ASP A 98 23.51 -11.05 18.93
N HIS A 99 23.73 -11.44 20.17
CA HIS A 99 24.24 -10.59 21.22
C HIS A 99 25.45 -11.27 21.83
N ASP A 100 26.64 -10.75 21.54
CA ASP A 100 27.92 -11.27 22.01
C ASP A 100 28.14 -12.77 21.72
N GLY A 101 27.75 -13.22 20.52
CA GLY A 101 27.86 -14.62 20.10
C GLY A 101 26.78 -15.54 20.69
N MET A 102 25.81 -14.99 21.41
CA MET A 102 24.62 -15.70 21.89
C MET A 102 23.40 -15.31 21.08
N MET A 103 22.72 -16.30 20.50
CA MET A 103 21.45 -16.08 19.83
C MET A 103 20.36 -15.79 20.86
N MET A 104 19.82 -14.58 20.82
CA MET A 104 18.73 -14.13 21.67
C MET A 104 17.45 -13.95 20.85
N MET A 105 16.31 -14.21 21.47
CA MET A 105 14.99 -13.95 20.88
C MET A 105 14.33 -12.82 21.67
N GLN A 106 14.00 -11.74 20.97
CA GLN A 106 13.33 -10.58 21.57
C GLN A 106 11.91 -10.48 21.03
N LYS A 107 10.94 -10.38 21.94
CA LYS A 107 9.55 -10.07 21.57
C LYS A 107 9.45 -8.65 21.00
N LEU A 108 8.68 -8.51 19.93
CA LEU A 108 8.35 -7.25 19.28
C LEU A 108 6.87 -6.92 19.50
N ASP A 109 6.59 -5.72 20.02
CA ASP A 109 5.22 -5.23 20.14
C ASP A 109 4.71 -4.60 18.84
N SER A 110 5.63 -4.15 17.98
CA SER A 110 5.31 -3.70 16.62
C SER A 110 6.51 -3.78 15.69
N VAL A 111 6.23 -3.84 14.38
CA VAL A 111 7.23 -3.79 13.32
C VAL A 111 6.86 -2.72 12.30
N ASP A 112 7.78 -1.79 12.04
CA ASP A 112 7.59 -0.79 11.00
C ASP A 112 7.53 -1.43 9.62
N ILE A 113 6.57 -0.99 8.80
CA ILE A 113 6.46 -1.31 7.38
C ILE A 113 6.56 0.03 6.63
N PRO A 114 7.78 0.46 6.25
CA PRO A 114 7.96 1.70 5.51
C PRO A 114 7.25 1.64 4.16
N ALA A 115 6.80 2.79 3.66
CA ALA A 115 6.21 2.90 2.33
C ALA A 115 7.15 2.33 1.27
N LYS A 116 6.59 1.66 0.26
CA LYS A 116 7.32 1.13 -0.90
C LYS A 116 8.48 0.18 -0.56
N THR A 117 8.49 -0.39 0.64
CA THR A 117 9.57 -1.24 1.13
C THR A 117 9.05 -2.63 1.48
N LYS A 118 9.93 -3.63 1.50
CA LYS A 118 9.63 -4.99 1.91
C LYS A 118 10.23 -5.28 3.27
N VAL A 119 9.45 -5.90 4.15
CA VAL A 119 9.89 -6.37 5.47
C VAL A 119 9.67 -7.87 5.54
N ALA A 120 10.75 -8.63 5.60
CA ALA A 120 10.71 -10.08 5.62
C ALA A 120 10.72 -10.61 7.05
N PHE A 121 9.74 -11.47 7.35
CA PHE A 121 9.78 -12.35 8.51
C PHE A 121 10.32 -13.70 8.02
N ALA A 122 11.61 -13.94 8.28
CA ALA A 122 12.36 -15.07 7.73
C ALA A 122 13.19 -15.78 8.83
N PRO A 123 13.55 -17.07 8.63
CA PRO A 123 14.41 -17.79 9.57
C PRO A 123 15.72 -17.04 9.86
N GLY A 124 16.08 -16.92 11.14
CA GLY A 124 17.28 -16.19 11.58
C GLY A 124 17.08 -14.69 11.79
N GLY A 125 15.91 -14.14 11.46
CA GLY A 125 15.55 -12.74 11.74
C GLY A 125 14.20 -12.65 12.45
N LYS A 126 13.32 -11.76 11.95
CA LYS A 126 11.96 -11.60 12.47
C LYS A 126 11.10 -12.81 12.15
N HIS A 127 10.25 -13.25 13.07
CA HIS A 127 9.34 -14.38 12.88
C HIS A 127 8.17 -14.31 13.86
N LEU A 128 7.13 -15.09 13.59
CA LEU A 128 6.06 -15.32 14.54
C LEU A 128 6.40 -16.53 15.41
N MET A 129 6.24 -16.42 16.72
CA MET A 129 6.16 -17.57 17.61
C MET A 129 4.69 -17.93 17.82
N ILE A 130 4.34 -19.18 17.54
CA ILE A 130 2.95 -19.66 17.51
C ILE A 130 2.81 -20.86 18.44
N TRP A 131 1.99 -20.74 19.48
CA TRP A 131 1.75 -21.81 20.45
C TRP A 131 0.39 -22.48 20.22
N GLY A 132 0.35 -23.80 20.41
CA GLY A 132 -0.90 -24.57 20.42
C GLY A 132 -1.64 -24.53 19.08
N VAL A 133 -0.94 -24.79 17.97
CA VAL A 133 -1.58 -24.91 16.65
C VAL A 133 -2.60 -26.05 16.66
N ASN A 134 -3.84 -25.76 16.26
CA ASN A 134 -4.96 -26.69 16.24
C ASN A 134 -4.75 -27.80 15.20
N ASP A 135 -5.05 -29.04 15.57
CA ASP A 135 -4.96 -30.23 14.72
C ASP A 135 -5.79 -30.11 13.42
N THR A 136 -6.86 -29.33 13.42
CA THR A 136 -7.67 -29.03 12.21
C THR A 136 -6.89 -28.23 11.19
N ALA A 137 -6.07 -27.26 11.62
CA ALA A 137 -5.22 -26.51 10.70
C ALA A 137 -4.10 -27.41 10.16
N ILE A 138 -3.49 -28.21 11.05
CA ILE A 138 -2.42 -29.15 10.71
C ILE A 138 -2.91 -30.17 9.65
N SER A 139 -4.11 -30.74 9.83
CA SER A 139 -4.68 -31.71 8.89
C SER A 139 -5.03 -31.09 7.53
N ARG A 140 -5.50 -29.83 7.53
CA ARG A 140 -5.76 -29.06 6.29
C ARG A 140 -4.49 -28.55 5.61
N GLY A 141 -3.35 -28.55 6.31
CA GLY A 141 -2.09 -28.02 5.80
C GLY A 141 -2.06 -26.49 5.63
N LYS A 142 -3.01 -25.77 6.23
CA LYS A 142 -3.07 -24.30 6.18
C LYS A 142 -3.82 -23.70 7.36
N MET A 143 -3.50 -22.46 7.70
CA MET A 143 -4.25 -21.64 8.66
C MET A 143 -4.35 -20.20 8.16
N THR A 144 -5.40 -19.49 8.55
CA THR A 144 -5.57 -18.07 8.22
C THR A 144 -5.07 -17.21 9.37
N PHE A 145 -4.28 -16.19 9.05
CA PHE A 145 -3.87 -15.14 9.98
C PHE A 145 -4.63 -13.85 9.69
N THR A 146 -4.91 -13.09 10.75
CA THR A 146 -5.38 -11.72 10.68
C THR A 146 -4.26 -10.80 11.17
N PHE A 147 -3.65 -10.05 10.26
CA PHE A 147 -2.61 -9.08 10.58
C PHE A 147 -3.25 -7.74 10.92
N LEU A 148 -2.86 -7.17 12.06
CA LEU A 148 -3.39 -5.91 12.57
C LEU A 148 -2.42 -4.79 12.28
N LEU A 149 -2.83 -3.82 11.45
CA LEU A 149 -1.99 -2.67 11.11
C LEU A 149 -2.38 -1.44 11.94
N ALA A 150 -1.41 -0.55 12.17
CA ALA A 150 -1.59 0.65 12.97
C ALA A 150 -2.56 1.67 12.35
N ASN A 151 -2.77 1.62 11.05
CA ASN A 151 -3.74 2.44 10.33
C ASN A 151 -5.20 1.91 10.46
N GLY A 152 -5.40 0.82 11.22
CA GLY A 152 -6.72 0.21 11.43
C GLY A 152 -7.03 -0.95 10.48
N ASP A 153 -6.20 -1.18 9.46
CA ASP A 153 -6.41 -2.25 8.50
C ASP A 153 -6.24 -3.63 9.13
N ARG A 154 -7.00 -4.58 8.60
CA ARG A 154 -6.95 -5.99 8.96
C ARG A 154 -6.77 -6.82 7.71
N LEU A 155 -5.59 -7.44 7.57
CA LEU A 155 -5.27 -8.26 6.40
C LEU A 155 -5.45 -9.74 6.74
N LEU A 156 -6.33 -10.43 6.01
CA LEU A 156 -6.52 -11.87 6.14
C LEU A 156 -5.61 -12.58 5.14
N VAL A 157 -4.72 -13.45 5.62
CA VAL A 157 -3.78 -14.17 4.77
C VAL A 157 -3.73 -15.64 5.17
N ASP A 158 -3.92 -16.51 4.19
CA ASP A 158 -3.72 -17.94 4.35
C ASP A 158 -2.22 -18.26 4.36
N ALA A 159 -1.77 -18.95 5.40
CA ALA A 159 -0.42 -19.46 5.55
C ALA A 159 -0.39 -20.98 5.36
N VAL A 160 0.54 -21.46 4.54
CA VAL A 160 0.76 -22.89 4.33
C VAL A 160 1.52 -23.47 5.53
N ILE A 161 1.08 -24.62 6.03
CA ILE A 161 1.71 -25.30 7.16
C ILE A 161 2.69 -26.34 6.62
N GLN A 162 3.95 -26.20 7.00
CA GLN A 162 5.00 -27.15 6.75
C GLN A 162 5.23 -28.03 7.96
N LYS A 163 5.12 -29.35 7.74
CA LYS A 163 5.45 -30.35 8.75
C LYS A 163 6.98 -30.39 8.95
N PRO A 164 7.46 -30.80 10.13
CA PRO A 164 8.89 -30.94 10.39
C PRO A 164 9.59 -31.75 9.30
N GLY A 165 10.73 -31.27 8.79
CA GLY A 165 11.51 -31.92 7.74
C GLY A 165 11.21 -31.51 6.30
N ALA A 166 10.18 -30.68 6.06
CA ALA A 166 9.95 -30.06 4.76
C ALA A 166 10.82 -28.80 4.58
N ALA A 167 11.43 -28.62 3.39
CA ALA A 167 12.12 -27.39 3.03
C ALA A 167 11.12 -26.23 2.85
N ALA A 168 11.54 -24.99 3.15
CA ALA A 168 10.71 -23.79 3.00
C ALA A 168 10.02 -23.73 1.62
N PRO A 169 8.79 -23.21 1.52
CA PRO A 169 8.10 -23.18 0.24
C PRO A 169 8.88 -22.30 -0.74
N ALA A 170 9.03 -22.74 -1.99
CA ALA A 170 9.57 -21.88 -3.02
C ALA A 170 8.70 -20.61 -3.12
N PRO A 171 9.29 -19.41 -3.32
CA PRO A 171 8.54 -18.20 -3.57
C PRO A 171 7.50 -18.44 -4.66
N ALA A 172 6.23 -18.09 -4.41
CA ALA A 172 5.24 -18.09 -5.48
C ALA A 172 5.76 -17.24 -6.65
N PRO A 173 5.65 -17.69 -7.91
CA PRO A 173 6.09 -16.89 -9.05
C PRO A 173 5.32 -15.56 -9.02
N ALA A 174 6.06 -14.45 -9.07
CA ALA A 174 5.48 -13.12 -9.24
C ALA A 174 4.57 -13.14 -10.48
N PRO A 175 3.43 -12.43 -10.46
CA PRO A 175 2.60 -12.32 -11.66
C PRO A 175 3.47 -11.75 -12.78
N ALA A 176 3.62 -12.52 -13.85
CA ALA A 176 4.39 -12.12 -15.02
C ALA A 176 3.83 -10.80 -15.53
N SER A 177 4.66 -9.75 -15.47
CA SER A 177 4.44 -8.52 -16.23
C SER A 177 4.37 -8.92 -17.69
N LYS A 178 3.18 -8.81 -18.29
CA LYS A 178 3.02 -8.87 -19.74
C LYS A 178 3.67 -7.60 -20.30
N ASP A 179 4.95 -7.67 -20.61
CA ASP A 179 5.60 -6.69 -21.47
C ASP A 179 5.03 -6.86 -22.88
N GLU A 180 4.16 -5.94 -23.25
CA GLU A 180 3.66 -5.76 -24.62
C GLU A 180 4.80 -5.16 -25.46
N PRO A 181 5.20 -5.78 -26.59
CA PRO A 181 6.24 -5.21 -27.43
C PRO A 181 5.67 -4.04 -28.21
N LYS A 182 6.19 -2.83 -27.93
CA LYS A 182 5.98 -1.65 -28.76
C LYS A 182 6.74 -1.87 -30.09
N ALA A 183 6.02 -2.20 -31.15
CA ALA A 183 6.56 -2.19 -32.50
C ALA A 183 6.69 -0.75 -33.03
N HIS A 184 7.78 -0.54 -33.77
CA HIS A 184 8.22 0.69 -34.43
C HIS A 184 7.28 1.16 -35.55
#